data_AF-A0A0F9UK89-F1
#
_entry.id   AF-A0A0F9UK89-F1
#
_cell.length_a   1.000
_cell.length_b   1.000
_cell.length_c   1.000
_cell.angle_alpha   90.00
_cell.angle_beta   90.00
_cell.angle_gamma   90.00
#
_symmetry.space_group_name_H-M   'P 1'
#
loop_
_entity.id
_entity.type
_entity.pdbx_description
1 polymer ?
#
loop_
_entity_poly.entity_id
_entity_poly.type
_entity_poly.pdbx_seq_one_letter_code
_entity_poly.pdbx_strand_id
1 'polypeptide(L)'
;MTKGSLFIVAAPSGAGKTSLVNALVAQQADIRLSVSHTTRLPREGEVDGQDYFFLSQDSFAQMRDAGARARAVNEAATGRGQPLYCVPEAARKKGLDPRTVLAMLGRLPESERRSLSLADAWQRALTRTYPCR
;
A
#
# COMPACT_ATOMS: atom_id res chain seq x y z
N MET A 1 -2.17 17.01 -15.33
CA MET A 1 -1.62 15.89 -14.51
C MET A 1 -0.21 15.61 -15.01
N THR A 2 0.81 15.77 -14.18
CA THR A 2 2.19 15.40 -14.53
C THR A 2 2.33 13.88 -14.48
N LYS A 3 2.74 13.26 -15.60
CA LYS A 3 3.07 11.83 -15.64
C LYS A 3 4.41 11.65 -14.91
N GLY A 4 4.46 10.76 -13.92
CA GLY A 4 5.71 10.32 -13.31
C GLY A 4 6.35 9.21 -14.13
N SER A 5 7.68 9.12 -14.12
CA SER A 5 8.43 8.04 -14.76
C SER A 5 8.73 6.93 -13.77
N LEU A 6 8.45 5.67 -14.13
CA LEU A 6 8.87 4.49 -13.38
C LEU A 6 10.21 4.01 -13.92
N PHE A 7 11.20 3.91 -13.04
CA PHE A 7 12.52 3.36 -13.37
C PHE A 7 12.68 2.00 -12.72
N ILE A 8 13.14 1.01 -13.49
CA ILE A 8 13.47 -0.32 -12.99
C ILE A 8 14.98 -0.48 -13.07
N VAL A 9 15.62 -0.64 -11.93
CA VAL A 9 17.05 -0.96 -11.84
C VAL A 9 17.18 -2.43 -11.49
N ALA A 10 17.72 -3.23 -12.42
CA ALA A 10 17.95 -4.66 -12.24
C ALA A 10 19.45 -4.94 -12.33
N ALA A 11 20.00 -5.63 -11.33
CA ALA A 11 21.38 -6.11 -11.33
C ALA A 11 21.50 -7.32 -10.37
N PRO A 12 22.48 -8.21 -10.57
CA PRO A 12 22.78 -9.30 -9.65
C PRO A 12 23.10 -8.81 -8.23
N SER A 13 22.96 -9.70 -7.25
CA SER A 13 23.41 -9.41 -5.88
C SER A 13 24.90 -9.06 -5.87
N GLY A 14 25.29 -8.03 -5.12
CA GLY A 14 26.68 -7.55 -5.06
C GLY A 14 27.13 -6.60 -6.18
N ALA A 15 26.33 -6.42 -7.24
CA ALA A 15 26.67 -5.52 -8.36
C ALA A 15 26.51 -4.01 -8.06
N GLY A 16 26.31 -3.62 -6.79
CA GLY A 16 26.19 -2.23 -6.38
C GLY A 16 24.83 -1.56 -6.64
N LYS A 17 23.77 -2.33 -6.96
CA LYS A 17 22.41 -1.81 -7.21
C LYS A 17 21.92 -0.87 -6.11
N THR A 18 22.01 -1.31 -4.86
CA THR A 18 21.54 -0.53 -3.71
C THR A 18 22.35 0.76 -3.56
N SER A 19 23.67 0.70 -3.71
CA SER A 19 24.54 1.88 -3.66
C SER A 19 24.17 2.90 -4.74
N LEU A 20 23.97 2.46 -5.99
CA LEU A 20 23.57 3.32 -7.10
C LEU A 20 22.21 3.99 -6.84
N VAL A 21 21.21 3.20 -6.45
CA VAL A 21 19.85 3.68 -6.17
C VAL A 21 19.86 4.69 -5.02
N ASN A 22 20.60 4.42 -3.94
CA ASN A 22 20.69 5.32 -2.80
C ASN A 22 21.38 6.64 -3.17
N ALA A 23 22.46 6.60 -3.97
CA ALA A 23 23.11 7.81 -4.46
C ALA A 23 22.17 8.65 -5.34
N LEU A 24 21.39 8.00 -6.21
CA LEU A 24 20.43 8.69 -7.08
C LEU A 24 19.32 9.37 -6.26
N VAL A 25 18.72 8.67 -5.30
CA VAL A 25 17.66 9.21 -4.43
C VAL A 25 18.19 10.36 -3.56
N ALA A 26 19.44 10.30 -3.11
CA ALA A 26 20.07 11.37 -2.33
C ALA A 26 20.31 12.65 -3.15
N GLN A 27 20.59 12.53 -4.46
CA GLN A 27 20.88 13.67 -5.33
C GLN A 27 19.64 14.26 -6.02
N GLN A 28 18.55 13.48 -6.14
CA GLN A 28 17.36 13.86 -6.90
C GLN A 28 16.12 13.82 -6.03
N ALA A 29 15.69 14.98 -5.50
CA ALA A 29 14.57 15.10 -4.58
C ALA A 29 13.22 14.60 -5.14
N ASP A 30 13.07 14.60 -6.47
CA ASP A 30 11.87 14.15 -7.16
C ASP A 30 11.83 12.63 -7.40
N ILE A 31 12.93 11.92 -7.14
CA ILE A 31 13.01 10.46 -7.24
C ILE A 31 12.77 9.85 -5.86
N ARG A 32 11.88 8.87 -5.81
CA ARG A 32 11.60 8.10 -4.58
C ARG A 32 11.79 6.63 -4.81
N LEU A 33 12.43 5.96 -3.86
CA LEU A 33 12.52 4.51 -3.84
C LEU A 33 11.17 3.89 -3.45
N SER A 34 10.75 2.86 -4.19
CA SER A 34 9.64 2.01 -3.80
C SER A 34 10.13 0.93 -2.84
N VAL A 35 9.82 1.06 -1.55
CA VAL A 35 10.17 0.07 -0.52
C VAL A 35 9.09 -1.01 -0.45
N SER A 36 9.49 -2.27 -0.65
CA SER A 36 8.59 -3.43 -0.67
C SER A 36 8.39 -4.02 0.73
N HIS A 37 7.37 -4.88 0.87
CA HIS A 37 7.14 -5.65 2.09
C HIS A 37 7.77 -7.05 1.97
N THR A 38 8.23 -7.63 3.08
CA THR A 38 8.78 -9.00 3.10
C THR A 38 8.48 -9.72 4.42
N THR A 39 8.29 -11.04 4.35
CA THR A 39 8.08 -11.89 5.53
C THR A 39 9.35 -12.56 6.04
N ARG A 40 10.48 -12.38 5.34
CA ARG A 40 11.81 -12.79 5.81
C ARG A 40 12.23 -11.88 6.98
N LEU A 41 12.96 -12.41 7.95
CA LEU A 41 13.61 -11.58 8.97
C LEU A 41 14.69 -10.66 8.38
N PRO A 42 14.91 -9.45 8.94
CA PRO A 42 16.02 -8.59 8.54
C PRO A 42 17.37 -9.31 8.64
N ARG A 43 18.27 -9.08 7.67
CA ARG A 43 19.70 -9.39 7.77
C ARG A 43 20.40 -8.31 8.59
N GLU A 44 21.61 -8.59 9.03
CA GLU A 44 22.48 -7.59 9.66
C GLU A 44 22.63 -6.37 8.74
N GLY A 45 22.37 -5.18 9.30
CA GLY A 45 22.43 -3.91 8.59
C GLY A 45 21.17 -3.50 7.81
N GLU A 46 20.18 -4.39 7.63
CA GLU A 46 18.88 -4.00 7.03
C GLU A 46 18.01 -3.23 8.03
N VAL A 47 17.33 -2.18 7.57
CA VAL A 47 16.49 -1.30 8.39
C VAL A 47 15.04 -1.32 7.92
N ASP A 48 14.12 -1.52 8.88
CA ASP A 48 12.68 -1.49 8.62
C ASP A 48 12.20 -0.12 8.10
N GLY A 49 11.36 -0.16 7.06
CA GLY A 49 10.86 1.01 6.36
C GLY A 49 11.87 1.70 5.43
N GLN A 50 13.12 1.21 5.35
CA GLN A 50 14.13 1.68 4.41
C GLN A 50 14.46 0.63 3.35
N ASP A 51 14.89 -0.56 3.77
CA ASP A 51 15.23 -1.65 2.84
C ASP A 51 13.99 -2.46 2.46
N TYR A 52 13.20 -2.82 3.47
CA TYR A 52 11.89 -3.45 3.36
C TYR A 52 11.01 -2.99 4.52
N PHE A 53 9.70 -3.12 4.36
CA PHE A 53 8.79 -3.27 5.50
C PHE A 53 8.79 -4.74 5.91
N PHE A 54 9.35 -5.04 7.08
CA PHE A 54 9.44 -6.38 7.62
C PHE A 54 8.20 -6.67 8.47
N LEU A 55 7.49 -7.73 8.13
CA LEU A 55 6.26 -8.11 8.83
C LEU A 55 6.16 -9.63 8.95
N SER A 56 5.38 -10.11 9.92
CA SER A 56 5.15 -11.55 10.06
C SER A 56 4.32 -12.10 8.90
N GLN A 57 4.38 -13.42 8.68
CA GLN A 57 3.50 -14.10 7.72
C GLN A 57 2.03 -13.86 8.04
N ASP A 58 1.67 -13.89 9.33
CA ASP A 58 0.31 -13.65 9.80
C ASP A 58 -0.16 -12.24 9.46
N SER A 59 0.66 -11.22 9.73
CA SER A 59 0.34 -9.82 9.37
C SER A 59 0.19 -9.65 7.87
N PHE A 60 1.06 -10.27 7.08
CA PHE A 60 0.98 -10.22 5.62
C PHE A 60 -0.31 -10.89 5.11
N ALA A 61 -0.67 -12.05 5.66
CA ALA A 61 -1.91 -12.75 5.34
C ALA A 61 -3.13 -11.91 5.71
N GLN A 62 -3.17 -11.33 6.92
CA GLN A 62 -4.27 -10.46 7.36
C GLN A 62 -4.46 -9.25 6.44
N MET A 63 -3.37 -8.60 6.00
CA MET A 63 -3.44 -7.47 5.08
C MET A 63 -3.99 -7.89 3.70
N ARG A 64 -3.49 -9.00 3.16
CA ARG A 64 -3.97 -9.57 1.89
C ARG A 64 -5.45 -9.90 1.97
N ASP A 65 -5.85 -10.60 3.04
CA ASP A 65 -7.22 -11.10 3.21
C ASP A 65 -8.20 -9.95 3.46
N ALA A 66 -7.79 -8.91 4.20
CA ALA A 66 -8.54 -7.67 4.35
C ALA A 66 -8.79 -6.98 3.00
N GLY A 67 -7.76 -6.89 2.16
CA GLY A 67 -7.88 -6.33 0.81
C GLY A 67 -8.80 -7.14 -0.09
N ALA A 68 -8.66 -8.48 -0.08
CA ALA A 68 -9.50 -9.40 -0.84
C ALA A 68 -10.97 -9.31 -0.42
N ARG A 69 -11.24 -9.32 0.89
CA ARG A 69 -12.59 -9.21 1.45
C ARG A 69 -13.24 -7.88 1.08
N ALA A 70 -12.55 -6.76 1.26
CA ALA A 70 -13.11 -5.44 0.90
C ALA A 70 -13.46 -5.35 -0.59
N ARG A 71 -12.70 -6.02 -1.47
CA ARG A 71 -13.01 -6.11 -2.90
C ARG A 71 -14.24 -6.98 -3.16
N ALA A 72 -14.27 -8.20 -2.63
CA ALA A 72 -15.36 -9.15 -2.82
C ALA A 72 -16.71 -8.59 -2.34
N VAL A 73 -16.73 -7.92 -1.18
CA VAL A 73 -17.97 -7.31 -0.66
C VAL A 73 -18.45 -6.17 -1.56
N ASN A 74 -17.54 -5.35 -2.09
CA ASN A 74 -17.92 -4.26 -3.01
C ASN A 74 -18.40 -4.79 -4.36
N GLU A 75 -17.80 -5.86 -4.87
CA GLU A 75 -18.23 -6.54 -6.10
C GLU A 75 -19.64 -7.13 -5.95
N ALA A 76 -19.90 -7.82 -4.84
CA ALA A 76 -21.24 -8.34 -4.54
C ALA A 76 -22.29 -7.22 -4.43
N ALA A 77 -21.94 -6.08 -3.84
CA ALA A 77 -22.81 -4.90 -3.76
C ALA A 77 -23.04 -4.25 -5.13
N THR A 78 -22.00 -4.19 -5.97
CA THR A 78 -22.07 -3.73 -7.36
C THR A 78 -23.01 -4.61 -8.20
N GLY A 79 -22.96 -5.93 -8.03
CA GLY A 79 -23.87 -6.87 -8.70
C GLY A 79 -25.35 -6.67 -8.33
N ARG A 80 -25.63 -6.00 -7.19
CA ARG A 80 -26.97 -5.58 -6.78
C ARG A 80 -27.34 -4.16 -7.22
N GLY A 81 -26.48 -3.50 -8.00
CA GLY A 81 -26.68 -2.14 -8.50
C GLY A 81 -26.29 -1.02 -7.53
N GLN A 82 -25.75 -1.35 -6.34
CA GLN A 82 -25.38 -0.36 -5.33
C GLN A 82 -23.99 -0.66 -4.74
N PRO A 83 -22.90 -0.20 -5.36
CA PRO A 83 -21.56 -0.40 -4.83
C PRO A 83 -21.37 0.32 -3.49
N LEU A 84 -20.50 -0.23 -2.62
CA LEU A 84 -20.16 0.40 -1.34
C LEU A 84 -19.18 1.56 -1.51
N TYR A 85 -18.27 1.46 -2.47
CA TYR A 85 -17.30 2.50 -2.80
C TYR A 85 -16.91 2.44 -4.28
N CYS A 86 -16.58 3.61 -4.84
CA CYS A 86 -16.35 3.80 -6.27
C CYS A 86 -15.00 4.47 -6.51
N VAL A 87 -13.97 3.64 -6.61
CA VAL A 87 -12.60 4.12 -6.89
C VAL A 87 -12.54 4.66 -8.33
N PRO A 88 -12.18 5.94 -8.55
CA PRO A 88 -12.01 6.51 -9.88
C PRO A 88 -10.91 5.79 -10.68
N GLU A 89 -11.03 5.75 -12.01
CA GLU A 89 -10.07 5.06 -12.88
C GLU A 89 -8.62 5.56 -12.68
N ALA A 90 -8.44 6.88 -12.50
CA ALA A 90 -7.15 7.48 -12.21
C ALA A 90 -6.49 6.92 -10.93
N ALA A 91 -7.29 6.67 -9.89
CA ALA A 91 -6.81 6.06 -8.64
C ALA A 91 -6.52 4.56 -8.81
N ARG A 92 -7.33 3.84 -9.62
CA ARG A 92 -7.08 2.42 -9.93
C ARG A 92 -5.75 2.22 -10.66
N LYS A 93 -5.46 3.07 -11.65
CA LYS A 93 -4.21 2.99 -12.45
C LYS A 93 -2.96 3.31 -11.65
N LYS A 94 -3.05 4.26 -10.72
CA LYS A 94 -1.90 4.69 -9.89
C LYS A 94 -1.57 3.67 -8.79
N GLY A 95 -2.56 2.87 -8.37
CA GLY A 95 -2.47 2.09 -7.14
C GLY A 95 -2.48 2.99 -5.90
N LEU A 96 -2.54 2.38 -4.73
CA LEU A 96 -2.45 3.07 -3.45
C LEU A 96 -1.07 2.80 -2.86
N ASP A 97 -0.30 3.86 -2.65
CA ASP A 97 0.97 3.75 -1.94
C ASP A 97 0.72 3.56 -0.42
N PRO A 98 1.69 2.98 0.31
CA PRO A 98 1.53 2.74 1.75
C PRO A 98 1.17 3.97 2.57
N ARG A 99 1.66 5.17 2.22
CA ARG A 99 1.31 6.40 2.96
C ARG A 99 -0.15 6.79 2.74
N THR A 100 -0.66 6.61 1.53
CA THR A 100 -2.08 6.82 1.24
C THR A 100 -2.95 5.83 2.04
N VAL A 101 -2.58 4.55 2.08
CA VAL A 101 -3.28 3.53 2.89
C VAL A 101 -3.29 3.92 4.37
N LEU A 102 -2.12 4.27 4.94
CA LEU A 102 -2.00 4.70 6.33
C LEU A 102 -2.82 5.97 6.62
N ALA A 103 -2.80 6.94 5.70
CA ALA A 103 -3.60 8.16 5.84
C ALA A 103 -5.12 7.86 5.81
N MET A 104 -5.56 6.93 4.95
CA MET A 104 -6.96 6.51 4.90
C MET A 104 -7.40 5.82 6.19
N LEU A 105 -6.59 4.89 6.71
CA LEU A 105 -6.86 4.21 7.98
C LEU A 105 -6.79 5.19 9.17
N GLY A 106 -5.84 6.12 9.16
CA GLY A 106 -5.66 7.12 10.22
C GLY A 106 -6.80 8.13 10.34
N ARG A 107 -7.59 8.33 9.27
CA ARG A 107 -8.81 9.16 9.31
C ARG A 107 -10.00 8.48 9.99
N LEU A 108 -9.91 7.19 10.30
CA LEU A 108 -10.94 6.51 11.08
C LEU A 108 -10.88 6.98 12.55
N PRO A 109 -12.04 7.23 13.19
CA PRO A 109 -12.10 7.53 14.62
C PRO A 109 -11.34 6.47 15.43
N GLU A 110 -10.70 6.88 16.51
CA GLU A 110 -9.93 5.96 17.35
C GLU A 110 -10.80 4.80 17.89
N SER A 111 -12.06 5.09 18.22
CA SER A 111 -13.04 4.07 18.62
C SER A 111 -13.30 3.02 17.53
N GLU A 112 -13.35 3.43 16.25
CA GLU A 112 -13.47 2.50 15.11
C GLU A 112 -12.16 1.73 14.91
N ARG A 113 -10.99 2.40 15.01
CA ARG A 113 -9.68 1.75 14.84
C ARG A 113 -9.39 0.68 15.91
N ARG A 114 -9.93 0.84 17.12
CA ARG A 114 -9.76 -0.13 18.21
C ARG A 114 -10.77 -1.28 18.18
N SER A 115 -11.94 -1.09 17.59
CA SER A 115 -13.03 -2.06 17.64
C SER A 115 -13.20 -2.88 16.35
N LEU A 116 -12.79 -2.33 15.20
CA LEU A 116 -12.94 -2.99 13.92
C LEU A 116 -11.80 -3.98 13.65
N SER A 117 -12.14 -5.07 12.96
CA SER A 117 -11.13 -5.91 12.31
C SER A 117 -10.41 -5.10 11.21
N LEU A 118 -9.21 -5.53 10.82
CA LEU A 118 -8.47 -4.89 9.73
C LEU A 118 -9.28 -4.85 8.43
N ALA A 119 -10.06 -5.91 8.13
CA ALA A 119 -10.90 -5.98 6.95
C ALA A 119 -12.04 -4.95 6.99
N ASP A 120 -12.73 -4.83 8.13
CA ASP A 120 -13.84 -3.89 8.28
C ASP A 120 -13.34 -2.45 8.30
N ALA A 121 -12.21 -2.19 8.98
CA ALA A 121 -11.53 -0.90 8.95
C ALA A 121 -11.13 -0.52 7.53
N TRP A 122 -10.59 -1.46 6.75
CA TRP A 122 -10.20 -1.21 5.36
C TRP A 122 -11.39 -0.89 4.45
N GLN A 123 -12.48 -1.66 4.55
CA GLN A 123 -13.73 -1.37 3.82
C GLN A 123 -14.30 0.01 4.21
N ARG A 124 -14.30 0.33 5.51
CA ARG A 124 -14.78 1.61 6.04
C ARG A 124 -13.95 2.78 5.51
N ALA A 125 -12.63 2.64 5.49
CA ALA A 125 -11.71 3.64 4.96
C ALA A 125 -11.95 3.88 3.45
N LEU A 126 -12.14 2.81 2.66
CA LEU A 126 -12.49 2.91 1.23
C LEU A 126 -13.83 3.61 1.00
N THR A 127 -14.86 3.24 1.76
CA THR A 127 -16.20 3.84 1.69
C THR A 127 -16.18 5.34 1.97
N ARG A 128 -15.44 5.76 3.01
CA ARG A 128 -15.29 7.18 3.34
C ARG A 128 -14.48 7.96 2.30
N THR A 129 -13.47 7.33 1.70
CA THR A 129 -12.55 7.99 0.77
C THR A 129 -13.12 8.07 -0.65
N TYR A 130 -13.88 7.07 -1.08
CA TYR A 130 -14.40 6.94 -2.44
C TYR A 130 -15.91 6.70 -2.46
N PRO A 131 -16.75 7.65 -2.00
CA PRO A 131 -18.20 7.51 -2.08
C PRO A 131 -18.69 7.46 -3.54
N CYS A 132 -19.68 6.61 -3.83
CA CYS A 132 -20.25 6.36 -5.16
C CYS A 132 -21.22 7.42 -5.69
N ARG A 133 -20.91 8.71 -5.50
CA ARG A 133 -21.77 9.82 -5.93
C ARG A 133 -22.30 9.66 -7.35
#